data_AF-F0IFW2-F1
#
_entry.id   AF-F0IFW2-F1
#
_cell.length_a   1.000
_cell.length_b   1.000
_cell.length_c   1.000
_cell.angle_alpha   90.00
_cell.angle_beta   90.00
_cell.angle_gamma   90.00
#
_symmetry.space_group_name_H-M   'P 1'
#
loop_
_entity.id
_entity.type
_entity.pdbx_description
1 polymer ?
#
loop_
_entity_poly.entity_id
_entity_poly.type
_entity_poly.pdbx_seq_one_letter_code
_entity_poly.pdbx_strand_id
1 'polypeptide(L)'
;MKKLFIILFTFFISNFYAQITIPIKDKNIRIKEKVTISKDPRSPLLISKIRTNRLGIPLNGRYKVKQDKNNYYIAYFKKGRHNTKGKKSIVKYYKEGKIDKIYIYRDNNFILLSQNSFKEDKIILFMFNINDINEEEPFELTIEGDKLETIFKDNKTNRDILEYIKNNKLKITP
;
A
#
# COMPACT_ATOMS: atom_id res chain seq x y z
N MET A 1 -12.78 -38.32 -8.44
CA MET A 1 -11.41 -37.77 -8.60
C MET A 1 -11.33 -36.52 -9.51
N LYS A 2 -11.89 -36.50 -10.74
CA LYS A 2 -11.82 -35.34 -11.66
C LYS A 2 -12.39 -34.01 -11.11
N LYS A 3 -13.52 -34.01 -10.40
CA LYS A 3 -14.13 -32.78 -9.84
C LYS A 3 -13.31 -32.16 -8.68
N LEU A 4 -12.71 -32.99 -7.81
CA LEU A 4 -11.86 -32.51 -6.71
C LEU A 4 -10.54 -31.93 -7.21
N PHE A 5 -9.96 -32.54 -8.26
CA PHE A 5 -8.76 -32.05 -8.92
C PHE A 5 -8.99 -30.70 -9.62
N ILE A 6 -10.13 -30.50 -10.28
CA ILE A 6 -10.49 -29.21 -10.93
C ILE A 6 -10.70 -28.10 -9.88
N ILE A 7 -11.30 -28.40 -8.73
CA ILE A 7 -11.47 -27.43 -7.63
C ILE A 7 -10.11 -27.07 -7.00
N LEU A 8 -9.25 -28.04 -6.74
CA LEU A 8 -7.88 -27.79 -6.25
C LEU A 8 -7.03 -27.03 -7.27
N PHE A 9 -7.15 -27.34 -8.57
CA PHE A 9 -6.41 -26.69 -9.64
C PHE A 9 -6.86 -25.22 -9.84
N THR A 10 -8.16 -24.94 -9.76
CA THR A 10 -8.67 -23.56 -9.79
C THR A 10 -8.31 -22.77 -8.53
N PHE A 11 -8.23 -23.41 -7.36
CA PHE A 11 -7.72 -22.80 -6.13
C PHE A 11 -6.20 -22.51 -6.21
N PHE A 12 -5.43 -23.39 -6.84
CA PHE A 12 -3.99 -23.19 -7.09
C PHE A 12 -3.75 -22.04 -8.07
N ILE A 13 -4.46 -22.00 -9.20
CA ILE A 13 -4.32 -20.92 -10.19
C ILE A 13 -4.72 -19.57 -9.59
N SER A 14 -5.82 -19.48 -8.85
CA SER A 14 -6.26 -18.23 -8.22
C SER A 14 -5.30 -17.72 -7.13
N ASN A 15 -4.64 -18.62 -6.38
CA ASN A 15 -3.58 -18.25 -5.44
C ASN A 15 -2.26 -17.88 -6.12
N PHE A 16 -1.93 -18.48 -7.28
CA PHE A 16 -0.74 -18.11 -8.07
C PHE A 16 -0.87 -16.70 -8.66
N TYR A 17 -2.04 -16.34 -9.20
CA TYR A 17 -2.33 -14.98 -9.68
C TYR A 17 -2.33 -13.93 -8.56
N ALA A 18 -2.57 -14.32 -7.30
CA ALA A 18 -2.43 -13.40 -6.16
C ALA A 18 -0.97 -13.07 -5.81
N GLN A 19 -0.01 -13.89 -6.27
CA GLN A 19 1.42 -13.70 -6.03
C GLN A 19 2.13 -12.97 -7.18
N ILE A 20 1.76 -13.21 -8.44
CA ILE A 20 2.42 -12.59 -9.59
C ILE A 20 2.13 -11.07 -9.65
N THR A 21 3.20 -10.27 -9.67
CA THR A 21 3.09 -8.81 -9.87
C THR A 21 3.00 -8.48 -11.35
N ILE A 22 2.01 -7.70 -11.75
CA ILE A 22 1.88 -7.16 -13.11
C ILE A 22 2.84 -5.97 -13.25
N PRO A 23 3.86 -6.02 -14.13
CA PRO A 23 4.75 -4.89 -14.33
C PRO A 23 4.04 -3.76 -15.08
N ILE A 24 4.17 -2.53 -14.61
CA ILE A 24 3.68 -1.33 -15.31
C ILE A 24 4.67 -0.18 -15.07
N LYS A 25 4.89 0.67 -16.07
CA LYS A 25 5.66 1.91 -15.88
C LYS A 25 4.75 2.96 -15.27
N ASP A 26 5.23 3.73 -14.30
CA ASP A 26 4.44 4.76 -13.62
C ASP A 26 3.84 5.77 -14.60
N LYS A 27 4.62 6.20 -15.61
CA LYS A 27 4.15 7.04 -16.74
C LYS A 27 3.00 6.44 -17.58
N ASN A 28 2.63 5.18 -17.37
CA ASN A 28 1.49 4.53 -18.03
C ASN A 28 0.25 4.47 -17.14
N ILE A 29 0.35 4.96 -15.90
CA ILE A 29 -0.74 5.11 -14.96
C ILE A 29 -1.26 6.54 -15.06
N ARG A 30 -2.58 6.68 -15.16
CA ARG A 30 -3.27 7.97 -15.10
C ARG A 30 -4.15 8.00 -13.87
N ILE A 31 -4.14 9.13 -13.15
CA ILE A 31 -5.07 9.40 -12.07
C ILE A 31 -6.29 10.10 -12.68
N LYS A 32 -7.48 9.57 -12.38
CA LYS A 32 -8.75 10.16 -12.78
C LYS A 32 -9.67 10.31 -11.58
N GLU A 33 -10.46 11.36 -11.56
CA GLU A 33 -11.55 11.46 -10.61
C GLU A 33 -12.70 10.54 -11.03
N LYS A 34 -13.30 9.90 -10.04
CA LYS A 34 -14.48 9.07 -10.18
C LYS A 34 -15.46 9.45 -9.10
N VAL A 35 -16.60 9.96 -9.53
CA VAL A 35 -17.76 10.20 -8.69
C VAL A 35 -18.48 8.88 -8.46
N THR A 36 -18.84 8.60 -7.22
CA THR A 36 -19.64 7.45 -6.82
C THR A 36 -20.78 7.90 -5.94
N ILE A 37 -21.97 7.34 -6.14
CA ILE A 37 -23.12 7.61 -5.27
C ILE A 37 -22.88 6.93 -3.93
N SER A 38 -22.94 7.71 -2.85
CA SER A 38 -22.87 7.19 -1.49
C SER A 38 -24.21 6.65 -1.05
N LYS A 39 -24.17 5.70 -0.11
CA LYS A 39 -25.36 5.29 0.63
C LYS A 39 -25.69 6.24 1.78
N ASP A 40 -24.76 7.13 2.13
CA ASP A 40 -24.98 8.17 3.14
C ASP A 40 -25.71 9.37 2.52
N PRO A 41 -26.96 9.65 2.91
CA PRO A 41 -27.73 10.77 2.38
C PRO A 41 -27.12 12.14 2.71
N ARG A 42 -26.23 12.24 3.71
CA ARG A 42 -25.52 13.50 4.05
C ARG A 42 -24.33 13.77 3.14
N SER A 43 -23.88 12.77 2.39
CA SER A 43 -22.74 12.88 1.46
C SER A 43 -23.03 12.07 0.22
N PRO A 44 -24.04 12.45 -0.59
CA PRO A 44 -24.61 11.63 -1.65
C PRO A 44 -23.62 11.35 -2.77
N LEU A 45 -22.58 12.18 -2.92
CA LEU A 45 -21.53 12.03 -3.91
C LEU A 45 -20.18 11.88 -3.21
N LEU A 46 -19.47 10.81 -3.55
CA LEU A 46 -18.10 10.57 -3.14
C LEU A 46 -17.19 10.73 -4.35
N ILE A 47 -16.34 11.75 -4.32
CA ILE A 47 -15.27 11.94 -5.29
C ILE A 47 -14.07 11.13 -4.82
N SER A 48 -13.55 10.31 -5.72
CA SER A 48 -12.41 9.45 -5.46
C SER A 48 -11.42 9.51 -6.60
N LYS A 49 -10.13 9.47 -6.29
CA LYS A 49 -9.09 9.34 -7.30
C LYS A 49 -8.83 7.86 -7.60
N ILE A 50 -8.96 7.47 -8.87
CA ILE A 50 -8.67 6.10 -9.35
C ILE A 50 -7.46 6.11 -10.29
N ARG A 51 -6.70 5.02 -10.24
CA ARG A 51 -5.57 4.75 -11.13
C ARG A 51 -6.02 3.87 -12.28
N THR A 52 -5.74 4.33 -13.49
CA THR A 52 -6.11 3.67 -14.75
C THR A 52 -4.88 3.45 -15.62
N ASN A 53 -4.92 2.49 -16.53
CA ASN A 53 -3.90 2.40 -17.59
C ASN A 53 -4.12 3.49 -18.66
N ARG A 54 -3.27 3.53 -19.69
CA ARG A 54 -3.37 4.49 -20.81
C ARG A 54 -4.72 4.45 -21.54
N LEU A 55 -5.40 3.31 -21.54
CA LEU A 55 -6.72 3.13 -22.17
C LEU A 55 -7.87 3.58 -21.24
N GLY A 56 -7.57 4.09 -20.05
CA GLY A 56 -8.58 4.49 -19.07
C GLY A 56 -9.21 3.32 -18.30
N ILE A 57 -8.69 2.10 -18.47
CA ILE A 57 -9.18 0.91 -17.76
C ILE A 57 -8.62 0.95 -16.32
N PRO A 58 -9.47 0.87 -15.28
CA PRO A 58 -9.02 0.86 -13.89
C PRO A 58 -8.07 -0.28 -13.59
N LEU A 59 -6.96 0.02 -12.90
CA LEU A 59 -6.02 -1.00 -12.48
C LEU A 59 -6.68 -1.99 -11.52
N ASN A 60 -6.50 -3.29 -11.76
CA ASN A 60 -7.09 -4.34 -10.95
C ASN A 60 -6.08 -5.49 -10.81
N GLY A 61 -5.71 -5.85 -9.57
CA GLY A 61 -4.67 -6.84 -9.27
C GLY A 61 -3.43 -6.26 -8.58
N ARG A 62 -2.40 -7.09 -8.41
CA ARG A 62 -1.12 -6.73 -7.79
C ARG A 62 -0.15 -6.23 -8.86
N TYR A 63 0.39 -5.02 -8.72
CA TYR A 63 1.29 -4.40 -9.69
C TYR A 63 2.66 -4.15 -9.09
N LYS A 64 3.70 -4.31 -9.91
CA LYS A 64 5.03 -3.73 -9.68
C LYS A 64 5.13 -2.50 -10.57
N VAL A 65 4.94 -1.33 -9.97
CA VAL A 65 4.96 -0.05 -10.67
C VAL A 65 6.38 0.47 -10.69
N LYS A 66 6.99 0.53 -11.88
CA LYS A 66 8.35 1.00 -12.10
C LYS A 66 8.34 2.51 -12.31
N GLN A 67 8.98 3.24 -11.39
CA GLN A 67 9.18 4.68 -11.51
C GLN A 67 10.40 4.95 -12.39
N ASP A 68 11.50 4.22 -12.16
CA ASP A 68 12.70 4.23 -12.99
C ASP A 68 13.43 2.86 -12.94
N LYS A 69 14.74 2.83 -13.23
CA LYS A 69 15.56 1.61 -13.24
C LYS A 69 15.68 0.99 -11.84
N ASN A 70 15.80 1.82 -10.81
CA ASN A 70 16.12 1.40 -9.44
C ASN A 70 14.95 1.59 -8.48
N ASN A 71 13.95 2.40 -8.85
CA ASN A 71 12.82 2.76 -8.01
C ASN A 71 11.52 2.13 -8.51
N TYR A 72 10.81 1.47 -7.61
CA TYR A 72 9.51 0.87 -7.88
C TYR A 72 8.69 0.74 -6.62
N TYR A 73 7.38 0.56 -6.77
CA TYR A 73 6.52 0.15 -5.67
C TYR A 73 5.66 -1.05 -6.03
N ILE A 74 5.24 -1.79 -5.00
CA ILE A 74 4.31 -2.89 -5.14
C ILE A 74 3.00 -2.51 -4.47
N ALA A 75 1.92 -2.46 -5.26
CA ALA A 75 0.59 -2.10 -4.77
C ALA A 75 -0.46 -3.08 -5.29
N TYR A 76 -1.53 -3.26 -4.53
CA TYR A 76 -2.71 -3.97 -4.99
C TYR A 76 -3.85 -2.98 -5.26
N PHE A 77 -4.34 -2.99 -6.49
CA PHE A 77 -5.47 -2.17 -6.91
C PHE A 77 -6.74 -3.00 -7.03
N LYS A 78 -7.86 -2.45 -6.58
CA LYS A 78 -9.21 -2.97 -6.83
C LYS A 78 -10.04 -1.88 -7.49
N LYS A 79 -10.44 -2.09 -8.75
CA LYS A 79 -11.17 -1.08 -9.56
C LYS A 79 -10.47 0.30 -9.56
N GLY A 80 -9.14 0.30 -9.64
CA GLY A 80 -8.29 1.50 -9.69
C GLY A 80 -7.99 2.14 -8.33
N ARG A 81 -8.58 1.68 -7.23
CA ARG A 81 -8.28 2.16 -5.88
C ARG A 81 -7.27 1.26 -5.18
N HIS A 82 -6.45 1.84 -4.32
CA HIS A 82 -5.67 1.03 -3.36
C HIS A 82 -6.64 0.23 -2.48
N ASN A 83 -6.27 -1.00 -2.17
CA ASN A 83 -7.06 -1.77 -1.22
C ASN A 83 -6.83 -1.25 0.20
N THR A 84 -7.86 -1.28 1.04
CA THR A 84 -7.83 -0.78 2.42
C THR A 84 -7.97 -1.90 3.45
N LYS A 85 -8.02 -3.16 2.99
CA LYS A 85 -8.25 -4.33 3.85
C LYS A 85 -7.15 -5.38 3.75
N GLY A 86 -6.72 -5.86 4.91
CA GLY A 86 -5.76 -6.95 5.07
C GLY A 86 -4.39 -6.63 4.47
N LYS A 87 -3.58 -7.66 4.21
CA LYS A 87 -2.19 -7.52 3.74
C LYS A 87 -2.03 -6.72 2.45
N LYS A 88 -3.07 -6.70 1.62
CA LYS A 88 -3.12 -5.97 0.35
C LYS A 88 -3.26 -4.46 0.52
N SER A 89 -3.46 -3.96 1.74
CA SER A 89 -3.51 -2.53 2.04
C SER A 89 -2.16 -1.88 2.25
N ILE A 90 -1.09 -2.67 2.26
CA ILE A 90 0.27 -2.18 2.41
C ILE A 90 0.89 -2.00 1.03
N VAL A 91 1.43 -0.80 0.77
CA VAL A 91 2.21 -0.48 -0.42
C VAL A 91 3.64 -0.22 0.02
N LYS A 92 4.58 -0.93 -0.58
CA LYS A 92 6.01 -0.82 -0.28
C LYS A 92 6.70 -0.13 -1.45
N TYR A 93 7.36 0.98 -1.18
CA TYR A 93 8.22 1.68 -2.11
C TYR A 93 9.65 1.22 -1.90
N TYR A 94 10.34 0.95 -3.00
CA TYR A 94 11.70 0.46 -3.01
C TYR A 94 12.59 1.45 -3.75
N LYS A 95 13.73 1.77 -3.14
CA LYS A 95 14.83 2.53 -3.72
C LYS A 95 16.08 1.65 -3.68
N GLU A 96 16.66 1.41 -4.85
CA GLU A 96 17.87 0.56 -4.99
C GLU A 96 17.71 -0.83 -4.36
N GLY A 97 16.51 -1.42 -4.51
CA GLY A 97 16.20 -2.75 -3.98
C GLY A 97 15.90 -2.82 -2.47
N LYS A 98 16.03 -1.72 -1.73
CA LYS A 98 15.68 -1.61 -0.31
C LYS A 98 14.36 -0.88 -0.13
N ILE A 99 13.61 -1.20 0.93
CA ILE A 99 12.40 -0.44 1.26
C ILE A 99 12.82 0.98 1.64
N ASP A 100 12.19 1.96 0.99
CA ASP A 100 12.41 3.39 1.20
C ASP A 100 11.31 3.96 2.10
N LYS A 101 10.05 3.71 1.72
CA LYS A 101 8.86 4.08 2.50
C LYS A 101 7.73 3.07 2.34
N ILE A 102 6.78 3.11 3.27
CA ILE A 102 5.64 2.21 3.34
C ILE A 102 4.37 3.03 3.51
N TYR A 103 3.36 2.76 2.68
CA TYR A 103 1.99 3.25 2.91
C TYR A 103 1.10 2.14 3.41
N ILE A 104 0.24 2.47 4.38
CA ILE A 104 -0.74 1.57 4.95
C ILE A 104 -2.11 2.21 4.77
N TYR A 105 -2.88 1.70 3.82
CA TYR A 105 -4.22 2.20 3.51
C TYR A 105 -5.24 1.60 4.48
N ARG A 106 -6.10 2.45 5.05
CA ARG A 106 -7.21 2.03 5.91
C ARG A 106 -8.37 3.00 5.78
N ASP A 107 -9.54 2.46 5.44
CA ASP A 107 -10.76 3.23 5.22
C ASP A 107 -10.55 4.40 4.25
N ASN A 108 -10.66 5.65 4.71
CA ASN A 108 -10.48 6.84 3.89
C ASN A 108 -9.10 7.50 4.07
N ASN A 109 -8.18 6.85 4.76
CA ASN A 109 -6.86 7.39 5.08
C ASN A 109 -5.74 6.44 4.64
N PHE A 110 -4.52 6.96 4.62
CA PHE A 110 -3.32 6.15 4.63
C PHE A 110 -2.28 6.71 5.58
N ILE A 111 -1.48 5.81 6.15
CA ILE A 111 -0.36 6.16 7.02
C ILE A 111 0.93 5.99 6.23
N LEU A 112 1.81 6.99 6.29
CA LEU A 112 3.17 6.96 5.78
C LEU A 112 4.15 6.62 6.91
N LEU A 113 4.96 5.59 6.65
CA LEU A 113 6.15 5.26 7.42
C LEU A 113 7.38 5.41 6.52
N SER A 114 8.27 6.34 6.87
CA SER A 114 9.53 6.60 6.16
C SER A 114 10.68 6.75 7.15
N GLN A 115 11.90 6.98 6.69
CA GLN A 115 13.03 7.31 7.58
C GLN A 115 12.72 8.51 8.49
N ASN A 116 11.99 9.51 7.99
CA ASN A 116 11.63 10.71 8.76
C ASN A 116 10.66 10.43 9.91
N SER A 117 10.00 9.27 9.88
CA SER A 117 9.11 8.82 10.95
C SER A 117 9.86 8.42 12.21
N PHE A 118 11.15 8.10 12.13
CA PHE A 118 11.93 7.61 13.28
C PHE A 118 12.67 8.77 13.96
N LYS A 119 12.44 8.93 15.27
CA LYS A 119 13.15 9.84 16.18
C LYS A 119 13.73 8.99 17.33
N GLU A 120 14.70 9.55 18.07
CA GLU A 120 15.46 8.81 19.10
C GLU A 120 14.59 7.95 20.03
N ASP A 121 13.53 8.53 20.59
CA ASP A 121 12.64 7.90 21.57
C ASP A 121 11.22 7.62 21.05
N LYS A 122 10.85 8.19 19.90
CA LYS A 122 9.49 8.19 19.37
C LYS A 122 9.40 7.92 17.88
N ILE A 123 8.24 7.44 17.44
CA ILE A 123 7.90 7.32 16.03
C ILE A 123 6.76 8.29 15.71
N ILE A 124 6.96 9.12 14.70
CA ILE A 124 5.95 10.03 14.15
C ILE A 124 5.38 9.42 12.88
N LEU A 125 4.10 9.08 12.92
CA LEU A 125 3.34 8.58 11.78
C LEU A 125 2.59 9.73 11.14
N PHE A 126 2.71 9.87 9.82
CA PHE A 126 1.96 10.86 9.05
C PHE A 126 0.75 10.20 8.43
N MET A 127 -0.45 10.66 8.79
CA MET A 127 -1.71 10.17 8.25
C MET A 127 -2.27 11.18 7.27
N PHE A 128 -2.74 10.69 6.13
CA PHE A 128 -3.29 11.52 5.04
C PHE A 128 -4.66 11.00 4.62
N ASN A 129 -5.49 11.89 4.09
CA ASN A 129 -6.69 11.48 3.37
C ASN A 129 -6.30 10.71 2.10
N ILE A 130 -7.03 9.67 1.73
CA ILE A 130 -6.74 8.86 0.53
C ILE A 130 -6.77 9.66 -0.78
N ASN A 131 -7.44 10.82 -0.79
CA ASN A 131 -7.48 11.73 -1.93
C ASN A 131 -6.32 12.74 -1.93
N ASP A 132 -5.60 12.91 -0.81
CA ASP A 132 -4.35 13.68 -0.73
C ASP A 132 -3.18 12.81 -1.21
N ILE A 133 -3.07 12.70 -2.53
CA ILE A 133 -2.04 11.89 -3.18
C ILE A 133 -0.66 12.56 -3.11
N ASN A 134 -0.63 13.88 -2.91
CA ASN A 134 0.58 14.66 -2.91
C ASN A 134 1.21 14.79 -1.52
N GLU A 135 0.56 14.25 -0.49
CA GLU A 135 1.02 14.28 0.91
C GLU A 135 1.15 15.72 1.43
N GLU A 136 0.21 16.59 1.06
CA GLU A 136 0.24 18.02 1.37
C GLU A 136 -0.28 18.34 2.79
N GLU A 137 -1.27 17.59 3.27
CA GLU A 137 -1.97 17.89 4.53
C GLU A 137 -1.90 16.69 5.51
N PRO A 138 -0.73 16.46 6.15
CA PRO A 138 -0.60 15.40 7.13
C PRO A 138 -1.31 15.71 8.44
N PHE A 139 -1.93 14.70 9.02
CA PHE A 139 -2.19 14.61 10.46
C PHE A 139 -1.09 13.79 11.12
N GLU A 140 -0.39 14.36 12.09
CA GLU A 140 0.68 13.68 12.81
C GLU A 140 0.16 12.87 14.00
N LEU A 141 0.64 11.64 14.12
CA LEU A 141 0.41 10.76 15.27
C LEU A 141 1.75 10.33 15.85
N THR A 142 2.01 10.68 17.10
CA THR A 142 3.20 10.22 17.82
C THR A 142 2.88 8.93 18.58
N ILE A 143 3.76 7.94 18.45
CA ILE A 143 3.72 6.70 19.23
C ILE A 143 5.09 6.40 19.82
N GLU A 144 5.10 5.66 20.94
CA GLU A 144 6.33 5.07 21.47
C GLU A 144 6.95 4.10 20.46
N GLY A 145 8.28 4.08 20.39
CA GLY A 145 8.98 3.34 19.35
C GLY A 145 8.71 1.83 19.39
N ASP A 146 8.61 1.23 20.58
CA ASP A 146 8.40 -0.20 20.80
C ASP A 146 7.00 -0.70 20.37
N LYS A 147 5.97 0.14 20.51
CA LYS A 147 4.58 -0.18 20.14
C LYS A 147 4.43 -0.57 18.66
N LEU A 148 5.16 0.07 17.75
CA LEU A 148 5.05 -0.23 16.32
C LEU A 148 5.58 -1.64 15.99
N GLU A 149 6.65 -2.09 16.64
CA GLU A 149 7.21 -3.42 16.40
C GLU A 149 6.22 -4.52 16.81
N THR A 150 5.54 -4.36 17.93
CA THR A 150 4.51 -5.29 18.41
C THR A 150 3.40 -5.45 17.37
N ILE A 151 2.91 -4.35 16.79
CA ILE A 151 1.85 -4.37 15.76
C ILE A 151 2.26 -5.21 14.53
N PHE A 152 3.53 -5.15 14.11
CA PHE A 152 4.00 -5.90 12.94
C PHE A 152 4.51 -7.30 13.27
N LYS A 153 4.95 -7.56 14.50
CA LYS A 153 5.47 -8.86 14.97
C LYS A 153 4.41 -9.96 14.89
N ASP A 154 3.15 -9.63 15.15
CA ASP A 154 2.03 -10.58 15.09
C ASP A 154 1.64 -10.97 13.66
N ASN A 155 2.24 -10.35 12.64
CA ASN A 155 1.96 -10.61 11.23
C ASN A 155 3.21 -11.17 10.52
N LYS A 156 3.44 -12.49 10.63
CA LYS A 156 4.57 -13.22 9.99
C LYS A 156 4.84 -12.86 8.52
N THR A 157 3.82 -12.37 7.81
CA THR A 157 3.90 -11.95 6.39
C THR A 157 4.59 -10.61 6.14
N ASN A 158 4.90 -9.84 7.18
CA ASN A 158 5.46 -8.49 7.10
C ASN A 158 6.88 -8.40 7.68
N ARG A 159 7.65 -9.50 7.61
CA ARG A 159 9.01 -9.57 8.16
C ARG A 159 9.93 -8.47 7.63
N ASP A 160 9.80 -8.12 6.36
CA ASP A 160 10.55 -7.04 5.72
C ASP A 160 10.19 -5.65 6.25
N ILE A 161 8.94 -5.44 6.70
CA ILE A 161 8.51 -4.21 7.37
C ILE A 161 9.14 -4.12 8.76
N LEU A 162 9.14 -5.23 9.51
CA LEU A 162 9.77 -5.29 10.82
C LEU A 162 11.29 -5.05 10.72
N GLU A 163 11.94 -5.63 9.72
CA GLU A 163 13.36 -5.40 9.43
C GLU A 163 13.62 -3.93 9.06
N TYR A 164 12.76 -3.33 8.23
CA TYR A 164 12.82 -1.91 7.92
C TYR A 164 12.71 -1.03 9.19
N ILE A 165 11.77 -1.33 10.09
CA ILE A 165 11.58 -0.60 11.36
C ILE A 165 12.86 -0.69 12.21
N LYS A 166 13.39 -1.89 12.40
CA LYS A 166 14.60 -2.11 13.22
C LYS A 166 15.83 -1.40 12.64
N ASN A 167 16.04 -1.51 11.33
CA ASN A 167 17.19 -0.90 10.67
C ASN A 167 17.16 0.63 10.75
N ASN A 168 15.98 1.26 10.71
CA ASN A 168 15.88 2.71 10.85
C ASN A 168 16.04 3.19 12.30
N LYS A 169 15.63 2.40 13.30
CA LYS A 169 15.94 2.68 14.71
C LYS A 169 17.43 2.56 15.03
N LEU A 170 18.15 1.60 14.44
CA LEU A 170 19.59 1.47 14.68
C LEU A 170 20.39 2.65 14.12
N LYS A 171 19.93 3.29 13.03
CA LYS A 171 20.61 4.44 12.41
C LYS A 171 20.59 5.72 13.25
N ILE A 172 19.71 5.79 14.25
CA ILE A 172 19.57 6.95 15.15
C ILE A 172 20.22 6.71 16.51
N THR A 173 20.69 5.48 16.79
CA THR A 173 21.47 5.19 18.00
C THR A 173 22.96 5.47 17.68
N PRO A 174 23.65 6.32 18.46
CA PRO A 174 25.08 6.66 18.25
C PRO A 174 26.02 5.44 18.27
#